data_AF-A0A432HD22-F1
#
_entry.id   AF-A0A432HD22-F1
#
_cell.length_a   1.000
_cell.length_b   1.000
_cell.length_c   1.000
_cell.angle_alpha   90.00
_cell.angle_beta   90.00
_cell.angle_gamma   90.00
#
_symmetry.space_group_name_H-M   'P 1'
#
loop_
_entity.id
_entity.type
_entity.pdbx_description
1 polymer ?
#
loop_
_entity_poly.entity_id
_entity_poly.type
_entity_poly.pdbx_seq_one_letter_code
_entity_poly.pdbx_strand_id
1 'polypeptide(L)' 'MATTEKVHIIQAKTPEELEDAYNAWARKHLKKVGVEIIDRQYLQTETGYQVAIFYKEVVL' A
#
# COMPACT_ATOMS: atom_id res chain seq x y z
N MET A 1 5.81 1.54 22.83
CA MET A 1 5.07 1.36 21.56
C MET A 1 6.09 1.33 20.44
N ALA A 2 6.23 0.19 19.75
CA ALA A 2 7.16 0.08 18.62
C ALA A 2 6.38 0.36 17.33
N THR A 3 6.82 1.37 16.58
CA THR A 3 6.29 1.68 15.25
C THR A 3 7.26 1.16 14.20
N THR A 4 6.83 0.22 13.35
CA THR A 4 7.64 -0.27 12.25
C THR A 4 7.17 0.36 10.95
N GLU A 5 8.05 1.11 10.29
CA GLU A 5 7.82 1.66 8.96
C GLU A 5 8.00 0.56 7.92
N LYS A 6 7.04 0.47 6.99
CA LYS A 6 7.00 -0.53 5.94
C LYS A 6 6.59 0.11 4.61
N VAL A 7 7.11 -0.47 3.54
CA VAL A 7 6.75 -0.16 2.16
C VAL A 7 6.11 -1.38 1.53
N HIS A 8 4.98 -1.18 0.87
CA HIS A 8 4.36 -2.17 0.02
C HIS A 8 4.27 -1.64 -1.40
N ILE A 9 4.76 -2.41 -2.38
CA ILE A 9 4.75 -2.02 -3.78
C ILE A 9 3.81 -2.96 -4.53
N ILE A 10 2.81 -2.38 -5.17
CA ILE A 10 1.84 -3.08 -6.01
C ILE A 10 2.13 -2.71 -7.45
N GLN A 11 2.26 -3.71 -8.32
CA GLN A 11 2.42 -3.53 -9.76
C GLN A 11 1.22 -4.14 -10.48
N ALA A 12 0.72 -3.43 -11.49
CA ALA A 12 -0.42 -3.85 -12.29
C ALA A 12 -0.22 -3.43 -13.75
N LYS A 13 -0.92 -4.09 -14.68
CA LYS A 13 -0.89 -3.71 -16.10
C LYS A 13 -1.86 -2.58 -16.40
N THR A 14 -2.96 -2.51 -15.64
CA THR A 14 -4.00 -1.50 -15.79
C THR A 14 -4.20 -0.73 -14.47
N PRO A 15 -4.72 0.52 -14.52
CA PRO A 15 -4.99 1.29 -13.32
C PRO A 15 -6.12 0.67 -12.48
N GLU A 16 -7.10 0.02 -13.10
CA GLU A 16 -8.18 -0.70 -12.38
C GLU A 16 -7.64 -1.87 -11.55
N GLU A 17 -6.76 -2.70 -12.12
CA GLU A 17 -6.10 -3.78 -11.37
C GLU A 17 -5.24 -3.25 -10.23
N LEU A 18 -4.59 -2.09 -10.44
CA LEU A 18 -3.80 -1.42 -9.40
C LEU A 18 -4.69 -1.01 -8.22
N GLU A 19 -5.84 -0.41 -8.53
CA GLU A 19 -6.80 0.06 -7.53
C GLU A 19 -7.45 -1.11 -6.79
N ASP A 20 -7.80 -2.19 -7.48
CA ASP A 20 -8.37 -3.39 -6.86
C ASP A 20 -7.35 -4.05 -5.92
N ALA A 21 -6.09 -4.20 -6.36
CA ALA A 21 -5.01 -4.73 -5.54
C ALA A 21 -4.71 -3.82 -4.32
N TYR A 22 -4.72 -2.50 -4.51
CA TYR A 22 -4.60 -1.54 -3.41
C TYR A 22 -5.74 -1.71 -2.40
N ASN A 23 -6.99 -1.79 -2.88
CA ASN A 23 -8.16 -1.96 -2.03
C ASN A 23 -8.12 -3.28 -1.26
N ALA A 24 -7.70 -4.37 -1.91
CA ALA A 24 -7.52 -5.66 -1.27
C ALA A 24 -6.43 -5.61 -0.18
N TRP A 25 -5.30 -4.96 -0.47
CA TRP A 25 -4.22 -4.75 0.49
C TRP A 25 -4.67 -3.90 1.68
N ALA A 26 -5.33 -2.76 1.40
CA ALA A 26 -5.81 -1.82 2.40
C ALA A 26 -6.84 -2.47 3.32
N ARG A 27 -7.82 -3.22 2.76
CA ARG A 27 -8.80 -3.97 3.57
C ARG A 27 -8.16 -5.00 4.49
N LYS A 28 -7.05 -5.64 4.05
CA LYS A 28 -6.32 -6.62 4.86
C LYS A 28 -5.46 -5.96 5.95
N HIS A 29 -4.84 -4.81 5.65
CA HIS A 29 -3.91 -4.15 6.58
C HIS A 29 -4.62 -3.17 7.53
N LEU A 30 -5.59 -2.37 7.07
CA LEU A 30 -6.36 -1.46 7.93
C LEU A 30 -7.23 -2.21 8.96
N LYS A 31 -7.52 -3.50 8.73
CA LYS A 31 -8.15 -4.36 9.75
C LYS A 31 -7.24 -4.67 10.94
N LYS A 32 -5.92 -4.57 10.79
CA LYS A 32 -5.00 -4.71 11.92
C LYS A 32 -5.02 -3.40 12.69
N VAL A 33 -5.34 -3.47 13.98
CA VAL A 33 -5.25 -2.33 14.89
C VAL A 33 -3.83 -1.77 14.81
N GLY A 34 -3.71 -0.48 14.46
CA GLY A 34 -2.43 0.23 14.44
C GLY A 34 -1.79 0.45 13.07
N VAL A 35 -2.43 0.18 11.94
CA VAL A 35 -1.87 0.56 10.63
C VAL A 35 -2.22 2.00 10.27
N GLU A 36 -1.21 2.85 10.08
CA GLU A 36 -1.36 4.22 9.60
C GLU A 36 -0.61 4.37 8.27
N ILE A 37 -1.34 4.74 7.20
CA ILE A 37 -0.75 5.02 5.90
C ILE A 37 -0.12 6.41 5.96
N ILE A 38 1.18 6.46 5.67
CA ILE A 38 1.99 7.69 5.69
C ILE A 38 1.92 8.38 4.33
N ASP A 39 2.15 7.61 3.26
CA ASP A 39 2.25 8.16 1.92
C ASP A 39 1.90 7.12 0.84
N ARG A 40 1.51 7.60 -0.34
CA ARG A 40 1.22 6.76 -1.51
C ARG A 40 1.78 7.41 -2.77
N GLN A 41 2.71 6.73 -3.43
CA GLN A 41 3.30 7.20 -4.68
C GLN A 41 2.87 6.31 -5.84
N TYR A 42 2.20 6.91 -6.81
CA TYR A 42 1.84 6.25 -8.05
C TYR A 42 2.93 6.51 -9.08
N LEU A 43 3.45 5.44 -9.67
CA LEU A 43 4.46 5.46 -10.71
C LEU A 43 3.89 4.78 -11.95
N GLN A 44 3.82 5.51 -13.05
CA GLN A 44 3.55 4.93 -14.36
C GLN A 44 4.87 4.46 -14.95
N THR A 45 4.95 3.18 -15.33
CA THR A 45 6.12 2.60 -15.99
C THR A 45 5.79 2.34 -17.46
N GLU A 46 6.80 2.17 -18.31
CA GLU A 46 6.60 1.83 -19.74
C GLU A 46 5.79 0.54 -19.94
N THR A 47 5.74 -0.31 -18.91
CA THR A 47 5.08 -1.62 -18.91
C THR A 47 3.79 -1.69 -18.11
N GLY A 48 3.35 -0.60 -17.46
CA GLY A 48 2.14 -0.58 -16.65
C GLY A 48 2.10 0.49 -15.57
N TYR A 49 1.51 0.15 -14.43
CA TYR A 49 1.31 1.04 -13.30
C TYR A 49 1.85 0.40 -12.02
N GLN A 50 2.37 1.22 -11.14
CA GLN A 50 2.87 0.83 -9.84
C GLN A 50 2.37 1.81 -8.77
N VAL A 51 2.07 1.31 -7.58
CA VAL A 51 1.85 2.16 -6.40
C VAL A 51 2.74 1.67 -5.26
N ALA A 52 3.55 2.57 -4.72
CA ALA A 52 4.31 2.37 -3.49
C ALA A 52 3.52 2.97 -2.33
N ILE A 53 3.19 2.14 -1.35
CA ILE A 53 2.40 2.48 -0.18
C ILE A 53 3.32 2.44 1.03
N PHE A 54 3.53 3.60 1.64
CA PHE A 54 4.32 3.77 2.85
C PHE A 54 3.35 3.77 4.04
N TYR A 55 3.57 2.87 4.99
CA TYR A 55 2.70 2.74 6.16
C TYR A 55 3.52 2.38 7.39
N LYS A 56 3.05 2.79 8.56
CA LYS A 56 3.58 2.33 9.84
C LYS A 56 2.59 1.36 10.48
N GLU A 57 3.10 0.28 11.05
CA GLU A 57 2.35 -0.58 11.94
C GLU A 57 2.71 -0.23 13.40
N VAL A 58 1.71 0.20 14.17
CA VAL A 58 1.79 0.46 15.61
C VAL A 58 1.32 -0.78 16.35
N VAL A 59 2.25 -1.52 16.94
CA VAL A 59 1.90 -2.63 17.83
C VAL A 59 1.71 -2.04 19.24
N LEU A 60 0.46 -2.07 19.72
CA LEU A 60 0.08 -1.64 21.08
C LEU A 60 0.68 -2.58 22.14
#